data_AF-A0A917VU36-F1
#
_entry.id   AF-A0A917VU36-F1
#
_cell.length_a   1.000
_cell.length_b   1.000
_cell.length_c   1.000
_cell.angle_alpha   90.00
_cell.angle_beta   90.00
_cell.angle_gamma   90.00
#
_symmetry.space_group_name_H-M   'P 1'
#
loop_
_entity.id
_entity.type
_entity.pdbx_description
1 polymer ?
#
loop_
_entity_poly.entity_id
_entity_poly.type
_entity_poly.pdbx_seq_one_letter_code
_entity_poly.pdbx_strand_id
1 'polypeptide(L)'
;MTVSAVLAGDLLLLFLAKSLADNVHLLEEGLCDGATVWCDGRDLTYAEWLAVMNFRAGVVYALAAVVALILLAVAAVAWRHRRRDIVWVQAFALLLVAVFAATWTPYRVF
;
A
#
# COMPACT_ATOMS: atom_id res chain seq x y z
N MET A 1 -12.44 23.43 -6.22
CA MET A 1 -11.36 22.55 -5.68
C MET A 1 -10.03 23.17 -6.04
N THR A 2 -9.15 23.41 -5.05
CA THR A 2 -7.79 23.92 -5.26
C THR A 2 -6.81 22.75 -5.30
N VAL A 3 -5.66 22.92 -5.97
CA VAL A 3 -4.58 21.91 -6.01
C VAL A 3 -4.17 21.48 -4.60
N SER A 4 -4.17 22.42 -3.66
CA SER A 4 -3.87 22.20 -2.24
C SER A 4 -4.79 21.18 -1.58
N ALA A 5 -6.09 21.20 -1.91
CA ALA A 5 -7.05 20.25 -1.37
C ALA A 5 -6.83 18.83 -1.92
N VAL A 6 -6.45 18.73 -3.20
CA VAL A 6 -6.10 17.43 -3.81
C VAL A 6 -4.82 16.88 -3.19
N LEU A 7 -3.79 17.71 -3.05
CA LEU A 7 -2.52 17.32 -2.44
C LEU A 7 -2.69 16.85 -0.99
N ALA A 8 -3.52 17.54 -0.20
CA ALA A 8 -3.84 17.14 1.16
C ALA A 8 -4.61 15.81 1.20
N GLY A 9 -5.53 15.59 0.24
CA GLY A 9 -6.22 14.32 0.06
C GLY A 9 -5.27 13.18 -0.28
N ASP A 10 -4.38 13.37 -1.25
CA ASP A 10 -3.38 12.37 -1.67
C ASP A 10 -2.44 12.02 -0.52
N LEU A 11 -1.96 13.03 0.24
CA LEU A 11 -1.13 12.81 1.43
C LEU A 11 -1.85 12.00 2.50
N LEU A 12 -3.11 12.35 2.81
CA LEU A 12 -3.91 11.60 3.79
C LEU A 12 -4.13 10.15 3.34
N LEU A 13 -4.37 9.96 2.05
CA LEU A 13 -4.66 8.66 1.47
C LEU A 13 -3.41 7.75 1.47
N LEU A 14 -2.25 8.30 1.11
CA LEU A 14 -0.96 7.61 1.22
C LEU A 14 -0.59 7.32 2.68
N PHE A 15 -0.84 8.26 3.59
CA PHE A 15 -0.59 8.08 5.01
C PHE A 15 -1.45 6.96 5.60
N LEU A 16 -2.75 6.94 5.28
CA LEU A 16 -3.67 5.88 5.68
C LEU A 16 -3.26 4.52 5.09
N ALA A 17 -2.91 4.47 3.81
CA ALA A 17 -2.45 3.23 3.17
C ALA A 17 -1.18 2.68 3.84
N LYS A 18 -0.21 3.55 4.15
CA LYS A 18 0.98 3.18 4.90
C LYS A 18 0.65 2.70 6.30
N SER A 19 -0.16 3.45 7.04
CA SER A 19 -0.57 3.07 8.40
C SER A 19 -1.29 1.71 8.39
N LEU A 20 -2.16 1.45 7.42
CA LEU A 20 -2.82 0.15 7.30
C LEU A 20 -1.82 -0.95 6.98
N ALA A 21 -0.92 -0.74 6.00
CA ALA A 21 0.13 -1.69 5.65
C ALA A 21 1.04 -2.01 6.85
N ASP A 22 1.46 -0.98 7.59
CA ASP A 22 2.26 -1.12 8.79
C ASP A 22 1.50 -1.87 9.87
N ASN A 23 0.17 -1.73 10.00
CA ASN A 23 -0.65 -2.41 11.00
C ASN A 23 -1.26 -3.75 10.55
N VAL A 24 -0.99 -4.23 9.33
CA VAL A 24 -1.48 -5.54 8.85
C VAL A 24 -1.04 -6.68 9.79
N HIS A 25 0.10 -6.54 10.46
CA HIS A 25 0.58 -7.51 11.46
C HIS A 25 -0.30 -7.62 12.71
N LEU A 26 -1.19 -6.64 12.99
CA LEU A 26 -2.10 -6.63 14.13
C LEU A 26 -3.45 -7.31 13.83
N LEU A 27 -3.77 -7.59 12.56
CA LEU A 27 -5.06 -8.20 12.18
C LEU A 27 -5.15 -9.70 12.51
N GLU A 28 -4.01 -10.37 12.74
CA GLU A 28 -3.97 -11.72 13.28
C GLU A 28 -3.34 -11.67 14.67
N GLU A 29 -4.11 -12.06 15.69
CA GLU A 29 -3.61 -12.35 17.04
C GLU A 29 -2.58 -13.49 16.96
N GLY A 30 -1.32 -13.13 16.75
CA GLY A 30 -0.21 -14.08 16.60
C GLY A 30 0.96 -13.41 15.89
N LEU A 31 1.91 -12.90 16.67
CA LEU A 31 3.10 -12.19 16.19
C LEU A 31 4.02 -13.12 15.40
N CYS A 32 3.75 -13.33 14.12
CA CYS A 32 4.77 -13.76 13.17
C CYS A 32 5.50 -12.52 12.68
N ASP A 33 6.76 -12.35 13.10
CA ASP A 33 7.61 -11.31 12.55
C ASP A 33 7.92 -11.63 11.07
N GLY A 34 7.81 -10.64 10.18
CA GLY A 34 7.97 -10.80 8.73
C GLY A 34 9.32 -11.39 8.31
N ALA A 35 10.30 -11.36 9.22
CA ALA A 35 11.66 -11.85 9.02
C ALA A 35 11.89 -13.31 9.48
N THR A 36 11.00 -13.93 10.25
CA THR A 36 11.26 -15.24 10.85
C THR A 36 10.01 -16.14 10.90
N VAL A 37 10.21 -17.47 10.84
CA VAL A 37 9.16 -18.50 11.01
C VAL A 37 8.64 -18.58 12.46
N TRP A 38 9.22 -17.79 13.35
CA TRP A 38 8.91 -17.78 14.77
C TRP A 38 7.70 -16.89 15.02
N CYS A 39 6.60 -17.52 15.41
CA CYS A 39 5.40 -16.82 15.85
C CYS A 39 5.23 -17.07 17.35
N ASP A 40 4.87 -16.03 18.11
CA ASP A 40 4.70 -16.14 19.57
C ASP A 40 3.85 -17.37 19.95
N GLY A 41 4.51 -18.43 20.43
CA GLY A 41 3.90 -19.63 21.00
C GLY A 41 3.75 -20.87 20.10
N ARG A 42 4.07 -20.85 18.80
CA ARG A 42 4.04 -22.04 17.94
C ARG A 42 5.06 -21.98 16.79
N ASP A 43 5.82 -23.06 16.61
CA ASP A 43 6.59 -23.29 15.39
C ASP A 43 5.61 -23.58 14.23
N LEU A 44 5.38 -22.58 13.38
CA LEU A 44 4.65 -22.80 12.13
C LEU A 44 5.50 -23.68 11.21
N THR A 45 4.83 -24.57 10.48
CA THR A 45 5.49 -25.20 9.33
C THR A 45 5.81 -24.12 8.28
N TYR A 46 6.84 -24.36 7.46
CA TYR A 46 7.19 -23.43 6.38
C TYR A 46 5.99 -23.09 5.47
N ALA A 47 5.10 -24.05 5.23
CA ALA A 47 3.89 -23.85 4.42
C ALA A 47 2.87 -22.91 5.09
N GLU A 48 2.65 -23.04 6.40
CA GLU A 48 1.75 -22.15 7.16
C GLU A 48 2.32 -20.72 7.22
N TRP A 49 3.62 -20.58 7.47
CA TRP A 49 4.30 -19.28 7.44
C TRP A 49 4.19 -18.60 6.07
N LEU A 50 4.43 -19.34 4.99
CA LEU A 50 4.34 -18.82 3.63
C LEU A 50 2.91 -18.39 3.27
N ALA A 51 1.89 -19.12 3.76
CA ALA A 51 0.48 -18.76 3.55
C ALA A 51 0.13 -17.43 4.24
N VAL A 52 0.54 -17.24 5.49
CA VAL A 52 0.34 -15.98 6.23
C VAL A 52 1.05 -14.81 5.55
N MET A 53 2.31 -14.99 5.16
CA MET A 53 3.07 -13.92 4.49
C MET A 53 2.48 -13.57 3.12
N ASN A 54 2.02 -14.55 2.35
CA ASN A 54 1.32 -14.29 1.09
C ASN A 54 0.00 -13.55 1.30
N PHE A 55 -0.74 -13.86 2.36
CA PHE A 55 -1.96 -13.12 2.72
C PHE A 55 -1.64 -11.66 3.04
N ARG A 56 -0.64 -11.41 3.90
CA ARG A 56 -0.20 -10.05 4.26
C ARG A 56 0.27 -9.26 3.03
N ALA A 57 1.08 -9.88 2.17
CA ALA A 57 1.50 -9.29 0.90
C ALA A 57 0.30 -8.98 0.01
N GLY A 58 -0.65 -9.92 -0.11
CA GLY A 58 -1.89 -9.73 -0.86
C GLY A 58 -2.70 -8.53 -0.37
N VAL A 59 -2.85 -8.35 0.94
CA VAL A 59 -3.54 -7.19 1.54
C VAL A 59 -2.82 -5.89 1.21
N VAL A 60 -1.49 -5.83 1.35
CA VAL A 60 -0.70 -4.62 1.05
C VAL A 60 -0.78 -4.26 -0.44
N TYR A 61 -0.64 -5.24 -1.34
CA TYR A 61 -0.79 -4.99 -2.78
C TYR A 61 -2.22 -4.62 -3.17
N ALA A 62 -3.25 -5.22 -2.54
CA ALA A 62 -4.64 -4.83 -2.76
C ALA A 62 -4.90 -3.39 -2.32
N LEU A 63 -4.36 -2.97 -1.15
CA LEU A 63 -4.42 -1.59 -0.69
C LEU A 63 -3.73 -0.64 -1.68
N ALA A 64 -2.52 -0.96 -2.12
CA ALA A 64 -1.81 -0.15 -3.12
C ALA A 64 -2.59 -0.04 -4.45
N ALA A 65 -3.25 -1.12 -4.88
CA ALA A 65 -4.09 -1.11 -6.08
C ALA A 65 -5.31 -0.20 -5.91
N VAL A 66 -5.99 -0.25 -4.75
CA VAL A 66 -7.13 0.65 -4.45
C VAL A 66 -6.68 2.12 -4.46
N VAL A 67 -5.55 2.43 -3.83
CA VAL A 67 -4.95 3.77 -3.84
C VAL A 67 -4.70 4.24 -5.28
N ALA A 68 -4.05 3.40 -6.10
CA ALA A 68 -3.76 3.72 -7.49
C ALA A 68 -5.04 3.99 -8.31
N LEU A 69 -6.10 3.20 -8.09
CA LEU A 69 -7.40 3.41 -8.75
C LEU A 69 -8.04 4.75 -8.38
N ILE A 70 -7.96 5.15 -7.10
CA ILE A 70 -8.47 6.45 -6.66
C ILE A 70 -7.71 7.59 -7.34
N LEU A 71 -6.37 7.53 -7.34
CA LEU A 71 -5.53 8.54 -8.00
C LEU A 71 -5.80 8.62 -9.51
N LEU A 72 -5.95 7.47 -10.18
CA LEU A 72 -6.33 7.41 -11.61
C LEU A 72 -7.70 8.03 -11.87
N ALA A 73 -8.69 7.78 -11.01
CA ALA A 73 -10.02 8.37 -11.14
C ALA A 73 -9.95 9.90 -11.02
N VAL A 74 -9.20 10.42 -10.04
CA VAL A 74 -8.99 11.87 -9.87
C VAL A 74 -8.25 12.46 -11.08
N ALA A 75 -7.22 11.78 -11.58
CA ALA A 75 -6.49 12.19 -12.78
C ALA A 75 -7.40 12.24 -14.02
N ALA A 76 -8.27 11.24 -14.21
CA ALA A 76 -9.21 11.18 -15.32
C ALA A 76 -10.24 12.32 -15.28
N VAL A 77 -10.76 12.62 -14.08
CA VAL A 77 -11.66 13.76 -13.87
C VAL A 77 -10.93 15.09 -14.15
N ALA A 78 -9.73 15.26 -13.62
CA ALA A 78 -8.92 16.46 -13.84
C ALA A 78 -8.58 16.66 -15.33
N TRP A 79 -8.24 15.59 -16.03
CA TRP A 79 -7.99 15.59 -17.47
C TRP A 79 -9.23 16.05 -18.26
N ARG A 80 -10.41 15.51 -17.92
CA ARG A 80 -11.69 15.90 -18.53
C ARG A 80 -11.99 17.39 -18.35
N HIS A 81 -11.62 17.97 -17.21
CA HIS A 81 -11.78 19.40 -16.93
C HIS A 81 -10.60 20.27 -17.40
N ARG A 82 -9.65 19.71 -18.18
CA ARG A 82 -8.41 20.38 -18.66
C ARG A 82 -7.54 20.98 -17.54
N ARG A 83 -7.63 20.44 -16.33
CA ARG A 83 -6.86 20.87 -15.15
C ARG A 83 -5.51 20.16 -15.11
N ARG A 84 -4.58 20.61 -15.97
CA ARG A 84 -3.25 19.99 -16.16
C ARG A 84 -2.40 20.02 -14.88
N ASP A 85 -2.57 21.04 -14.05
CA ASP A 85 -1.99 21.16 -12.72
C ASP A 85 -2.29 19.95 -11.83
N ILE A 86 -3.55 19.52 -11.77
CA ILE A 86 -3.97 18.38 -10.95
C ILE A 86 -3.50 17.06 -11.57
N VAL A 87 -3.49 16.95 -12.91
CA VAL A 87 -3.00 15.75 -13.60
C VAL A 87 -1.54 15.47 -13.25
N TRP A 88 -0.69 16.49 -13.20
CA TRP A 88 0.73 16.33 -12.82
C TRP A 88 0.90 15.87 -11.37
N VAL A 89 0.12 16.44 -10.45
CA VAL A 89 0.13 16.03 -9.04
C VAL A 89 -0.26 14.55 -8.91
N GLN A 90 -1.30 14.13 -9.61
CA GLN A 90 -1.78 12.74 -9.59
C GLN A 90 -0.78 11.79 -10.26
N ALA A 91 -0.15 12.20 -11.37
CA ALA A 91 0.91 11.41 -12.01
C ALA A 91 2.11 11.19 -11.07
N PHE A 92 2.48 12.21 -10.30
CA PHE A 92 3.53 12.09 -9.28
C PHE A 92 3.13 11.15 -8.15
N ALA A 93 1.91 11.27 -7.62
CA ALA A 93 1.40 10.37 -6.58
C ALA A 93 1.35 8.90 -7.07
N LEU A 94 0.92 8.67 -8.31
CA LEU A 94 0.94 7.34 -8.93
C LEU A 94 2.36 6.79 -9.07
N LEU A 95 3.34 7.64 -9.41
CA LEU A 95 4.74 7.24 -9.47
C LEU A 95 5.25 6.80 -8.10
N LEU A 96 4.87 7.49 -7.01
CA LEU A 96 5.22 7.07 -5.65
C LEU A 96 4.63 5.68 -5.31
N VAL A 97 3.37 5.44 -5.67
CA VAL A 97 2.73 4.13 -5.47
C VAL A 97 3.43 3.04 -6.28
N ALA A 98 3.83 3.34 -7.52
CA ALA A 98 4.57 2.41 -8.37
C ALA A 98 5.96 2.09 -7.80
N VAL A 99 6.69 3.10 -7.32
CA VAL A 99 8.00 2.92 -6.65
C VAL A 99 7.82 2.09 -5.38
N PHE A 100 6.79 2.36 -4.59
CA PHE A 100 6.47 1.55 -3.41
C PHE A 100 6.23 0.09 -3.81
N ALA A 101 5.33 -0.19 -4.77
CA ALA A 101 5.04 -1.55 -5.20
C ALA A 101 6.28 -2.30 -5.76
N ALA A 102 7.20 -1.58 -6.41
CA ALA A 102 8.43 -2.16 -6.96
C ALA A 102 9.54 -2.38 -5.93
N THR A 103 9.62 -1.54 -4.89
CA THR A 103 10.68 -1.61 -3.87
C THR A 103 10.26 -2.32 -2.59
N TRP A 104 8.95 -2.46 -2.38
CA TRP A 104 8.42 -3.19 -1.24
C TRP A 104 8.60 -4.68 -1.46
N THR A 105 9.51 -5.27 -0.69
CA THR A 105 9.69 -6.72 -0.62
C THR A 105 8.96 -7.25 0.61
N PRO A 106 8.00 -8.20 0.45
CA PRO A 106 7.27 -8.76 1.58
C PRO A 106 8.17 -9.56 2.53
N TYR A 107 9.32 -10.05 2.05
CA TYR A 107 10.31 -10.79 2.83
C TYR A 107 11.72 -10.54 2.27
N ARG A 108 12.74 -10.58 3.14
CA ARG A 108 14.14 -10.75 2.72
C ARG A 108 14.46 -12.24 2.83
N VAL A 109 14.73 -12.88 1.69
CA VAL A 109 15.25 -14.25 1.68
C VAL A 109 16.67 -14.19 2.23
N PHE A 110 16.90 -14.73 3.42
CA PHE A 110 18.24 -14.98 3.96
C PHE A 110 18.76 -16.32 3.46
#